data_AF-A0A0J8RSK5-F1
#
_entry.id   AF-A0A0J8RSK5-F1
#
_cell.length_a   1.000
_cell.length_b   1.000
_cell.length_c   1.000
_cell.angle_alpha   90.00
_cell.angle_beta   90.00
_cell.angle_gamma   90.00
#
_symmetry.space_group_name_H-M   'P 1'
#
loop_
_entity.id
_entity.type
_entity.pdbx_description
1 polymer ?
#
loop_
_entity_poly.entity_id
_entity_poly.type
_entity_poly.pdbx_seq_one_letter_code
_entity_poly.pdbx_strand_id
1 'polypeptide(L)'
;MSILIAMADQQKLQITYDTTSHHALGGGSYIFKSNYSGYLRSLLPHPEARTEINIIIQPNSSPHPGTLCSLGLAFVLARRMKDIGTDVTVLSHNITYQRSLRDTGKFQEFLPDYTELLAILSNRYGITHRIRLEEEFLKSDGVGGIIREIINDRDGLIRCLAPATGRLAIRAACPECGLVDKYGMNNIYSQGGSTVSFECPRHGRFNYNVDSDSHRFQFNCQLFNLVIGRYYERASYNYIEVCGSDYAGFWQEQLLWRFLVKPILIVYTPLISDWSGSKVSKSLYLQQTAYDYLKKAGQEYLLSYQVFRQEKRDFTVLLREIECWVDEPYRLFRG
;
A
#
# COMPACT_ATOMS: atom_id res chain seq x y z
N MET A 1 -48.54 9.53 39.31
CA MET A 1 -47.16 10.07 39.29
C MET A 1 -46.42 9.28 38.23
N SER A 2 -46.55 9.70 36.96
CA SER A 2 -45.99 8.98 35.80
C SER A 2 -45.09 9.95 35.07
N ILE A 3 -43.78 9.73 35.19
CA ILE A 3 -42.75 10.52 34.53
C ILE A 3 -42.59 9.95 33.12
N LEU A 4 -43.12 10.67 32.13
CA LEU A 4 -42.76 10.52 30.73
C LEU A 4 -41.30 10.97 30.57
N ILE A 5 -40.40 10.01 30.38
CA ILE A 5 -39.04 10.29 29.92
C ILE A 5 -39.16 10.61 28.43
N ALA A 6 -39.11 11.89 28.10
CA ALA A 6 -38.88 12.35 26.74
C ALA A 6 -37.50 11.85 26.31
N MET A 7 -37.46 10.85 25.44
CA MET A 7 -36.26 10.54 24.67
C MET A 7 -36.06 11.72 23.71
N ALA A 8 -35.12 12.61 24.06
CA ALA A 8 -34.69 13.64 23.15
C ALA A 8 -34.11 12.95 21.90
N ASP A 9 -34.78 13.12 20.76
CA ASP A 9 -34.21 12.84 19.45
C ASP A 9 -32.91 13.63 19.35
N GLN A 10 -31.77 12.93 19.46
CA GLN A 10 -30.50 13.51 19.05
C GLN A 10 -30.62 13.78 17.56
N GLN A 11 -30.83 15.04 17.18
CA GLN A 11 -30.69 15.51 15.80
C GLN A 11 -29.33 15.02 15.30
N LYS A 12 -29.34 14.01 14.44
CA LYS A 12 -28.13 13.53 13.78
C LYS A 12 -27.54 14.71 13.02
N LEU A 13 -26.27 14.98 13.27
CA LEU A 13 -25.52 15.99 12.53
C LEU A 13 -25.61 15.64 11.03
N GLN A 14 -26.25 16.51 10.24
CA GLN A 14 -26.41 16.27 8.81
C GLN A 14 -25.25 16.96 8.07
N ILE A 15 -24.34 16.15 7.51
CA ILE A 15 -23.30 16.66 6.61
C ILE A 15 -23.93 16.81 5.22
N THR A 16 -24.06 18.05 4.75
CA THR A 16 -24.60 18.37 3.43
C THR A 16 -23.54 18.15 2.35
N TYR A 17 -23.94 17.50 1.26
CA TYR A 17 -23.11 17.28 0.07
C TYR A 17 -23.88 17.81 -1.14
N ASP A 18 -23.30 18.74 -1.90
CA ASP A 18 -23.97 19.42 -3.01
C ASP A 18 -23.76 18.73 -4.37
N THR A 19 -23.13 17.55 -4.36
CA THR A 19 -22.82 16.74 -5.55
C THR A 19 -21.98 17.43 -6.61
N THR A 20 -21.45 18.63 -6.31
CA THR A 20 -20.72 19.45 -7.26
C THR A 20 -19.22 19.24 -7.06
N SER A 21 -18.49 19.07 -8.16
CA SER A 21 -17.03 19.03 -8.10
C SER A 21 -16.51 20.47 -8.00
N HIS A 22 -15.94 20.82 -6.86
CA HIS A 22 -15.39 22.17 -6.59
C HIS A 22 -13.90 22.29 -6.89
N HIS A 23 -13.24 21.18 -7.22
CA HIS A 23 -11.82 21.15 -7.57
C HIS A 23 -11.65 21.12 -9.09
N ALA A 24 -10.70 21.91 -9.60
CA ALA A 24 -10.33 21.85 -11.01
C ALA A 24 -9.85 20.44 -11.37
N LEU A 25 -10.18 19.98 -12.57
CA LEU A 25 -9.66 18.70 -13.04
C LEU A 25 -8.12 18.76 -13.07
N GLY A 26 -7.45 17.70 -12.58
CA GLY A 26 -5.99 17.63 -12.61
C GLY A 26 -5.48 17.59 -14.05
N GLY A 27 -4.22 18.00 -14.29
CA GLY A 27 -3.65 18.07 -15.66
C GLY A 27 -3.81 16.77 -16.48
N GLY A 28 -3.75 15.61 -15.81
CA GLY A 28 -3.95 14.30 -16.45
C GLY A 28 -5.34 14.12 -17.06
N SER A 29 -6.38 14.77 -16.52
CA SER A 29 -7.75 14.66 -17.02
C SER A 29 -7.94 15.21 -18.45
N TYR A 30 -7.12 16.18 -18.85
CA TYR A 30 -7.15 16.77 -20.18
C TYR A 30 -6.47 15.88 -21.22
N ILE A 31 -5.54 15.02 -20.76
CA ILE A 31 -4.76 14.09 -21.58
C ILE A 31 -5.48 12.75 -21.70
N PHE A 32 -5.95 12.20 -20.58
CA PHE A 32 -6.57 10.88 -20.52
C PHE A 32 -8.10 11.00 -20.59
N LYS A 33 -8.62 10.96 -21.83
CA LYS A 33 -10.07 10.99 -22.09
C LYS A 33 -10.69 9.60 -22.28
N SER A 34 -9.92 8.63 -22.76
CA SER A 34 -10.38 7.27 -23.07
C SER A 34 -9.21 6.28 -23.16
N ASN A 35 -9.50 4.98 -23.20
CA ASN A 35 -8.55 3.89 -23.46
C ASN A 35 -7.35 3.85 -22.50
N TYR A 36 -7.61 4.04 -21.20
CA TYR A 36 -6.54 4.07 -20.21
C TYR A 36 -5.78 2.74 -20.11
N SER A 37 -6.48 1.60 -20.14
CA SER A 37 -5.85 0.28 -20.12
C SER A 37 -4.98 0.01 -21.35
N GLY A 38 -5.37 0.51 -22.53
CA GLY A 38 -4.55 0.42 -23.73
C GLY A 38 -3.28 1.26 -23.64
N TYR A 39 -3.37 2.46 -23.04
CA TYR A 39 -2.20 3.27 -22.73
C TYR A 39 -1.27 2.58 -21.71
N LEU A 40 -1.79 2.03 -20.62
CA LEU A 40 -0.97 1.28 -19.67
C LEU A 40 -0.27 0.08 -20.34
N ARG A 41 -0.98 -0.63 -21.22
CA ARG A 41 -0.40 -1.74 -22.00
C ARG A 41 0.76 -1.29 -22.89
N SER A 42 0.69 -0.10 -23.51
CA SER A 42 1.77 0.39 -24.37
C SER A 42 3.03 0.81 -23.60
N LEU A 43 2.94 0.98 -22.29
CA LEU A 43 4.07 1.27 -21.40
C LEU A 43 4.74 0.00 -20.87
N LEU A 44 4.17 -1.19 -21.09
CA LEU A 44 4.71 -2.43 -20.57
C LEU A 44 6.03 -2.80 -21.26
N PRO A 45 7.11 -3.09 -20.50
CA PRO A 45 8.41 -3.42 -21.08
C PRO A 45 8.44 -4.78 -21.80
N HIS A 46 7.53 -5.68 -21.46
CA HIS A 46 7.45 -7.04 -22.01
C HIS A 46 6.02 -7.33 -22.52
N PRO A 47 5.60 -6.82 -23.69
CA PRO A 47 4.20 -6.85 -24.14
C PRO A 47 3.53 -8.23 -24.19
N GLU A 48 4.33 -9.28 -24.45
CA GLU A 48 3.86 -10.67 -24.56
C GLU A 48 3.99 -11.46 -23.25
N ALA A 49 4.62 -10.88 -22.22
CA ALA A 49 4.76 -11.53 -20.92
C ALA A 49 3.55 -11.25 -20.02
N ARG A 50 3.34 -12.13 -19.05
CA ARG A 50 2.35 -11.93 -17.99
C ARG A 50 2.57 -10.59 -17.27
N THR A 51 1.49 -10.01 -16.77
CA THR A 51 1.49 -8.76 -16.02
C THR A 51 0.94 -8.99 -14.62
N GLU A 52 1.74 -8.66 -13.61
CA GLU A 52 1.29 -8.64 -12.23
C GLU A 52 0.82 -7.21 -11.88
N ILE A 53 -0.46 -7.04 -11.57
CA ILE A 53 -0.99 -5.80 -10.98
C ILE A 53 -0.95 -5.95 -9.48
N ASN A 54 -0.15 -5.12 -8.82
CA ASN A 54 0.26 -5.29 -7.45
C ASN A 54 -0.34 -4.23 -6.55
N ILE A 55 -0.71 -4.62 -5.34
CA ILE A 55 -1.09 -3.70 -4.27
C ILE A 55 -0.33 -4.07 -3.02
N ILE A 56 0.28 -3.07 -2.40
CA ILE A 56 0.98 -3.21 -1.14
C ILE A 56 0.07 -2.79 0.01
N ILE A 57 -0.20 -3.70 0.94
CA ILE A 57 -1.17 -3.50 2.03
C ILE A 57 -0.55 -3.90 3.37
N GLN A 58 -0.86 -3.12 4.41
CA GLN A 58 -0.57 -3.49 5.80
C GLN A 58 -1.88 -3.74 6.56
N PRO A 59 -2.23 -5.00 6.87
CA PRO A 59 -3.47 -5.35 7.55
C PRO A 59 -3.36 -5.17 9.07
N ASN A 60 -3.09 -3.93 9.52
CA ASN A 60 -3.02 -3.55 10.94
C ASN A 60 -4.30 -2.81 11.44
N SER A 61 -5.34 -2.76 10.61
CA SER A 61 -6.71 -2.35 10.95
C SER A 61 -7.68 -2.92 9.90
N SER A 62 -8.98 -2.81 10.17
CA SER A 62 -10.00 -2.98 9.12
C SER A 62 -9.70 -2.04 7.93
N PRO A 63 -9.93 -2.49 6.68
CA PRO A 63 -9.73 -1.68 5.47
C PRO A 63 -10.49 -0.35 5.55
N HIS A 64 -9.80 0.75 5.27
CA HIS A 64 -10.43 2.08 5.17
C HIS A 64 -10.72 2.40 3.69
N PRO A 65 -11.48 3.46 3.36
CA PRO A 65 -11.91 3.71 1.97
C PRO A 65 -10.77 3.83 0.96
N GLY A 66 -9.63 4.40 1.34
CA GLY A 66 -8.45 4.46 0.47
C GLY A 66 -7.92 3.07 0.10
N THR A 67 -7.93 2.12 1.04
CA THR A 67 -7.60 0.71 0.75
C THR A 67 -8.65 0.07 -0.16
N LEU A 68 -9.94 0.31 0.08
CA LEU A 68 -11.02 -0.18 -0.79
C LEU A 68 -10.88 0.35 -2.22
N CYS A 69 -10.53 1.61 -2.38
CA CYS A 69 -10.28 2.23 -3.69
C CYS A 69 -9.10 1.60 -4.41
N SER A 70 -7.98 1.37 -3.71
CA SER A 70 -6.77 0.76 -4.31
C SER A 70 -7.03 -0.69 -4.73
N LEU A 71 -7.69 -1.47 -3.86
CA LEU A 71 -8.14 -2.83 -4.16
C LEU A 71 -9.09 -2.86 -5.36
N GLY A 72 -10.15 -2.05 -5.34
CA GLY A 72 -11.10 -1.98 -6.45
C GLY A 72 -10.42 -1.60 -7.77
N LEU A 73 -9.56 -0.57 -7.75
CA LEU A 73 -8.90 -0.08 -8.96
C LEU A 73 -7.99 -1.15 -9.58
N ALA A 74 -7.22 -1.90 -8.78
CA ALA A 74 -6.38 -2.96 -9.32
C ALA A 74 -7.18 -4.05 -10.04
N PHE A 75 -8.32 -4.47 -9.49
CA PHE A 75 -9.16 -5.48 -10.12
C PHE A 75 -9.88 -4.96 -11.37
N VAL A 76 -10.36 -3.71 -11.36
CA VAL A 76 -10.95 -3.09 -12.56
C VAL A 76 -9.89 -2.96 -13.65
N LEU A 77 -8.69 -2.47 -13.34
CA LEU A 77 -7.58 -2.39 -14.28
C LEU A 77 -7.22 -3.77 -14.82
N ALA A 78 -7.10 -4.78 -13.96
CA ALA A 78 -6.79 -6.14 -14.38
C ALA A 78 -7.84 -6.69 -15.35
N ARG A 79 -9.13 -6.45 -15.06
CA ARG A 79 -10.22 -6.84 -15.94
C ARG A 79 -10.13 -6.17 -17.29
N ARG A 80 -9.98 -4.84 -17.33
CA ARG A 80 -9.92 -4.09 -18.59
C ARG A 80 -8.67 -4.42 -19.41
N MET A 81 -7.54 -4.69 -18.75
CA MET A 81 -6.32 -5.16 -19.41
C MET A 81 -6.46 -6.58 -19.97
N LYS A 82 -7.16 -7.48 -19.25
CA LYS A 82 -7.52 -8.82 -19.74
C LYS A 82 -8.46 -8.76 -20.94
N ASP A 83 -9.43 -7.85 -20.94
CA ASP A 83 -10.37 -7.65 -22.05
C ASP A 83 -9.68 -7.22 -23.36
N ILE A 84 -8.52 -6.55 -23.27
CA ILE A 84 -7.69 -6.21 -24.42
C ILE A 84 -6.58 -7.24 -24.71
N GLY A 85 -6.63 -8.42 -24.09
CA GLY A 85 -5.73 -9.55 -24.39
C GLY A 85 -4.43 -9.58 -23.59
N THR A 86 -4.32 -8.88 -22.46
CA THR A 86 -3.16 -8.98 -21.56
C THR A 86 -3.34 -10.16 -20.60
N ASP A 87 -2.32 -11.00 -20.42
CA ASP A 87 -2.30 -11.99 -19.33
C ASP A 87 -2.05 -11.27 -18.00
N VAL A 88 -3.03 -11.27 -17.09
CA VAL A 88 -3.00 -10.48 -15.86
C VAL A 88 -3.38 -11.30 -14.63
N THR A 89 -2.63 -11.11 -13.54
CA THR A 89 -2.97 -11.57 -12.19
C THR A 89 -2.85 -10.40 -11.20
N VAL A 90 -3.74 -10.34 -10.21
CA VAL A 90 -3.62 -9.37 -9.11
C VAL A 90 -2.80 -9.98 -7.97
N LEU A 91 -1.78 -9.28 -7.51
CA LEU A 91 -0.94 -9.70 -6.39
C LEU A 91 -1.05 -8.71 -5.24
N SER A 92 -1.47 -9.19 -4.07
CA SER A 92 -1.51 -8.37 -2.85
C SER A 92 -0.32 -8.71 -1.97
N HIS A 93 0.58 -7.75 -1.74
CA HIS A 93 1.66 -7.88 -0.78
C HIS A 93 1.21 -7.48 0.61
N ASN A 94 1.21 -8.44 1.53
CA ASN A 94 0.96 -8.14 2.92
C ASN A 94 2.29 -7.80 3.62
N ILE A 95 2.48 -6.52 3.91
CA ILE A 95 3.65 -6.00 4.62
C ILE A 95 3.43 -6.01 6.12
N THR A 96 4.50 -6.27 6.87
CA THR A 96 4.54 -6.16 8.34
C THR A 96 5.45 -4.99 8.77
N TYR A 97 4.93 -3.78 9.00
CA TYR A 97 5.73 -2.63 9.48
C TYR A 97 5.79 -2.46 11.03
N GLN A 98 7.02 -2.27 11.54
CA GLN A 98 7.62 -1.85 12.86
C GLN A 98 6.72 -1.53 14.09
N ARG A 99 6.97 -1.94 15.37
CA ARG A 99 7.99 -2.76 16.10
C ARG A 99 7.42 -4.17 16.42
N SER A 100 8.26 -5.10 16.92
CA SER A 100 7.74 -6.20 17.74
C SER A 100 7.16 -5.64 19.06
N LEU A 101 5.85 -5.43 19.11
CA LEU A 101 5.09 -5.98 20.23
C LEU A 101 5.13 -7.49 19.93
N ARG A 102 5.75 -8.34 20.76
CA ARG A 102 5.35 -9.75 20.72
C ARG A 102 3.81 -9.72 20.81
N ASP A 103 3.06 -10.35 19.90
CA ASP A 103 1.65 -10.68 20.15
C ASP A 103 0.57 -9.57 20.12
N THR A 104 0.53 -8.63 19.17
CA THR A 104 -0.69 -7.76 19.09
C THR A 104 -1.93 -8.47 18.55
N GLY A 105 -1.78 -9.59 17.83
CA GLY A 105 -2.88 -10.30 17.17
C GLY A 105 -3.55 -9.55 16.01
N LYS A 106 -3.22 -8.27 15.77
CA LYS A 106 -3.93 -7.40 14.81
C LYS A 106 -3.86 -7.90 13.37
N PHE A 107 -2.74 -8.49 12.94
CA PHE A 107 -2.64 -9.07 11.61
C PHE A 107 -3.68 -10.18 11.43
N GLN A 108 -3.74 -11.12 12.38
CA GLN A 108 -4.68 -12.23 12.38
C GLN A 108 -6.13 -11.76 12.55
N GLU A 109 -6.33 -10.70 13.33
CA GLU A 109 -7.64 -10.06 13.55
C GLU A 109 -8.22 -9.47 12.25
N PHE A 110 -7.41 -8.73 11.48
CA PHE A 110 -7.91 -7.97 10.33
C PHE A 110 -7.73 -8.67 8.99
N LEU A 111 -6.81 -9.64 8.86
CA LEU A 111 -6.61 -10.40 7.61
C LEU A 111 -7.91 -10.96 7.01
N PRO A 112 -8.88 -11.50 7.79
CA PRO A 112 -10.16 -11.96 7.25
C PRO A 112 -10.94 -10.90 6.46
N ASP A 113 -10.92 -9.63 6.88
CA ASP A 113 -11.58 -8.53 6.15
C ASP A 113 -10.97 -8.35 4.75
N TYR A 114 -9.64 -8.44 4.64
CA TYR A 114 -8.94 -8.32 3.36
C TYR A 114 -9.18 -9.53 2.47
N THR A 115 -9.14 -10.74 3.02
CA THR A 115 -9.40 -11.98 2.28
C THR A 115 -10.82 -12.00 1.70
N GLU A 116 -11.81 -11.56 2.48
CA GLU A 116 -13.19 -11.43 2.00
C GLU A 116 -13.30 -10.41 0.86
N LEU A 117 -12.71 -9.22 1.01
CA LEU A 117 -12.70 -8.20 -0.05
C LEU A 117 -12.07 -8.72 -1.35
N LEU A 118 -10.92 -9.38 -1.25
CA LEU A 118 -10.25 -9.98 -2.39
C LEU A 118 -11.12 -11.04 -3.06
N ALA A 119 -11.84 -11.88 -2.29
CA ALA A 119 -12.78 -12.85 -2.83
C ALA A 119 -13.97 -12.17 -3.55
N ILE A 120 -14.54 -11.11 -2.98
CA ILE A 120 -15.63 -10.33 -3.60
C ILE A 120 -15.17 -9.77 -4.95
N LEU A 121 -13.99 -9.13 -4.98
CA LEU A 121 -13.43 -8.52 -6.19
C LEU A 121 -13.07 -9.58 -7.24
N SER A 122 -12.44 -10.68 -6.82
CA SER A 122 -12.09 -11.82 -7.66
C SER A 122 -13.32 -12.41 -8.35
N ASN A 123 -14.39 -12.64 -7.59
CA ASN A 123 -15.64 -13.18 -8.11
C ASN A 123 -16.34 -12.20 -9.06
N ARG A 124 -16.39 -10.91 -8.69
CA ARG A 124 -17.05 -9.88 -9.51
C ARG A 124 -16.38 -9.71 -10.87
N TYR A 125 -15.05 -9.67 -10.90
CA TYR A 125 -14.30 -9.32 -12.10
C TYR A 125 -13.74 -10.53 -12.86
N GLY A 126 -13.84 -11.75 -12.30
CA GLY A 126 -13.28 -12.96 -12.92
C GLY A 126 -11.76 -12.89 -13.08
N ILE A 127 -11.09 -12.30 -12.09
CA ILE A 127 -9.64 -12.10 -12.04
C ILE A 127 -9.08 -12.92 -10.88
N THR A 128 -8.09 -13.74 -11.18
CA THR A 128 -7.34 -14.50 -10.17
C THR A 128 -6.48 -13.54 -9.34
N HIS A 129 -6.37 -13.85 -8.06
CA HIS A 129 -5.49 -13.12 -7.17
C HIS A 129 -4.65 -14.05 -6.32
N ARG A 130 -3.50 -13.54 -5.87
CA ARG A 130 -2.65 -14.19 -4.88
C ARG A 130 -2.30 -13.20 -3.78
N ILE A 131 -2.24 -13.68 -2.55
CA ILE A 131 -1.62 -12.97 -1.44
C ILE A 131 -0.18 -13.47 -1.34
N ARG A 132 0.77 -12.54 -1.24
CA ARG A 132 2.18 -12.85 -0.98
C ARG A 132 2.64 -12.08 0.26
N LEU A 133 3.22 -12.78 1.22
CA LEU A 133 3.80 -12.15 2.39
C LEU A 133 5.13 -11.48 2.02
N GLU A 134 5.53 -10.43 2.75
CA GLU A 134 6.87 -9.82 2.61
C GLU A 134 7.97 -10.88 2.72
N GLU A 135 7.86 -11.81 3.69
CA GLU A 135 8.83 -12.89 3.87
C GLU A 135 8.95 -13.77 2.61
N GLU A 136 7.83 -14.13 1.98
CA GLU A 136 7.84 -14.89 0.72
C GLU A 136 8.49 -14.10 -0.42
N PHE A 137 8.21 -12.80 -0.53
CA PHE A 137 8.85 -11.94 -1.53
C PHE A 137 10.36 -11.89 -1.29
N LEU A 138 10.80 -11.68 -0.06
CA LEU A 138 12.21 -11.57 0.27
C LEU A 138 12.98 -12.87 0.04
N LYS A 139 12.31 -14.04 0.08
CA LYS A 139 12.89 -15.34 -0.31
C LYS A 139 13.08 -15.52 -1.82
N SER A 140 12.59 -14.60 -2.66
CA SER A 140 12.67 -14.76 -4.12
C SER A 140 14.11 -14.68 -4.61
N ASP A 141 14.42 -15.49 -5.63
CA ASP A 141 15.75 -15.50 -6.26
C ASP A 141 16.14 -14.08 -6.73
N GLY A 142 17.40 -13.72 -6.50
CA GLY A 142 17.93 -12.40 -6.85
C GLY A 142 17.72 -11.29 -5.81
N VAL A 143 16.79 -11.45 -4.85
CA VAL A 143 16.59 -10.45 -3.78
C VAL A 143 17.86 -10.28 -2.94
N GLY A 144 18.57 -11.36 -2.59
CA GLY A 144 19.84 -11.27 -1.86
C GLY A 144 20.91 -10.44 -2.59
N GLY A 145 20.98 -10.57 -3.92
CA GLY A 145 21.84 -9.74 -4.76
C GLY A 145 21.46 -8.26 -4.70
N ILE A 146 20.17 -7.93 -4.73
CA ILE A 146 19.67 -6.55 -4.61
C ILE A 146 20.00 -5.96 -3.24
N ILE A 147 19.79 -6.71 -2.15
CA ILE A 147 20.15 -6.28 -0.80
C ILE A 147 21.65 -6.00 -0.70
N ARG A 148 22.48 -6.88 -1.26
CA ARG A 148 23.94 -6.70 -1.31
C ARG A 148 24.33 -5.42 -2.05
N GLU A 149 23.73 -5.15 -3.20
CA GLU A 149 23.98 -3.92 -3.96
C GLU A 149 23.59 -2.67 -3.18
N ILE A 150 22.45 -2.69 -2.49
CA ILE A 150 22.01 -1.60 -1.60
C ILE A 150 23.05 -1.38 -0.47
N ILE A 151 23.57 -2.45 0.13
CA ILE A 151 24.61 -2.36 1.17
C ILE A 151 25.90 -1.76 0.61
N ASN A 152 26.28 -2.14 -0.61
CA ASN A 152 27.50 -1.64 -1.25
C ASN A 152 27.37 -0.18 -1.69
N ASP A 153 26.18 0.27 -2.09
CA ASP A 153 25.87 1.66 -2.48
C ASP A 153 25.30 2.50 -1.30
N ARG A 154 25.37 1.99 -0.08
CA ARG A 154 24.68 2.59 1.07
C ARG A 154 25.04 4.06 1.31
N ASP A 155 26.29 4.46 1.10
CA ASP A 155 26.75 5.82 1.38
C ASP A 155 26.13 6.83 0.41
N GLY A 156 25.87 6.42 -0.85
CA GLY A 156 25.11 7.18 -1.82
C GLY A 156 23.64 7.29 -1.43
N LEU A 157 23.02 6.15 -1.11
CA LEU A 157 21.61 6.07 -0.75
C LEU A 157 21.28 6.82 0.54
N ILE A 158 22.16 6.81 1.55
CA ILE A 158 21.97 7.51 2.84
C ILE A 158 21.72 9.00 2.64
N ARG A 159 22.47 9.64 1.73
CA ARG A 159 22.35 11.10 1.49
C ARG A 159 20.97 11.50 0.98
N CYS A 160 20.25 10.58 0.33
CA CYS A 160 18.94 10.84 -0.24
C CYS A 160 17.80 10.27 0.62
N LEU A 161 17.96 9.03 1.09
CA LEU A 161 16.89 8.26 1.73
C LEU A 161 16.88 8.39 3.26
N ALA A 162 18.03 8.72 3.86
CA ALA A 162 18.17 8.78 5.31
C ALA A 162 19.10 9.92 5.78
N PRO A 163 18.94 11.16 5.28
CA PRO A 163 19.86 12.26 5.59
C PRO A 163 19.85 12.62 7.08
N ALA A 164 18.74 12.43 7.78
CA ALA A 164 18.61 12.74 9.20
C ALA A 164 19.34 11.76 10.12
N THR A 165 19.36 10.46 9.77
CA THR A 165 19.97 9.42 10.62
C THR A 165 21.38 9.04 10.18
N GLY A 166 21.76 9.34 8.93
CA GLY A 166 23.03 8.89 8.36
C GLY A 166 23.12 7.37 8.22
N ARG A 167 21.99 6.67 8.30
CA ARG A 167 21.91 5.20 8.35
C ARG A 167 20.69 4.70 7.60
N LEU A 168 20.88 3.70 6.73
CA LEU A 168 19.77 2.97 6.12
C LEU A 168 19.10 2.08 7.16
N ALA A 169 17.77 2.12 7.23
CA ALA A 169 16.99 1.30 8.15
C ALA A 169 16.85 -0.15 7.65
N ILE A 170 17.99 -0.80 7.36
CA ILE A 170 18.13 -2.26 7.17
C ILE A 170 18.10 -2.90 8.55
N ARG A 171 17.21 -3.85 8.76
CA ARG A 171 16.87 -4.34 10.10
C ARG A 171 16.75 -5.85 10.12
N ALA A 172 16.90 -6.42 11.30
CA ALA A 172 16.47 -7.77 11.58
C ALA A 172 16.07 -7.88 13.06
N ALA A 173 15.08 -8.72 13.35
CA ALA A 173 14.65 -8.98 14.71
C ALA A 173 15.61 -9.94 15.41
N CYS A 174 15.94 -9.65 16.67
CA CYS A 174 16.71 -10.57 17.51
C CYS A 174 15.98 -11.93 17.57
N PRO A 175 16.66 -13.05 17.30
CA PRO A 175 16.01 -14.37 17.28
C PRO A 175 15.47 -14.80 18.65
N GLU A 176 15.97 -14.22 19.74
CA GLU A 176 15.56 -14.59 21.11
C GLU A 176 14.38 -13.75 21.62
N CYS A 177 14.41 -12.42 21.45
CA CYS A 177 13.39 -11.52 22.00
C CYS A 177 12.65 -10.66 20.99
N GLY A 178 12.99 -10.73 19.71
CA GLY A 178 12.32 -9.98 18.65
C GLY A 178 12.66 -8.49 18.59
N LEU A 179 13.49 -7.95 19.50
CA LEU A 179 13.90 -6.55 19.47
C LEU A 179 14.61 -6.21 18.15
N VAL A 180 14.31 -5.01 17.64
CA VAL A 180 14.84 -4.48 16.37
C VAL A 180 15.42 -3.09 16.62
N ASP A 181 16.62 -2.82 16.10
CA ASP A 181 17.16 -1.47 15.96
C ASP A 181 16.37 -0.74 14.85
N LYS A 182 15.55 0.24 15.22
CA LYS A 182 14.60 0.89 14.30
C LYS A 182 15.29 1.52 13.07
N TYR A 183 16.50 2.05 13.26
CA TYR A 183 17.21 2.83 12.24
C TYR A 183 18.50 2.14 11.76
N GLY A 184 18.82 0.95 12.28
CA GLY A 184 20.03 0.21 11.92
C GLY A 184 21.31 0.92 12.36
N MET A 185 21.26 1.61 13.51
CA MET A 185 22.37 2.42 14.01
C MET A 185 23.63 1.60 14.31
N ASN A 186 23.44 0.36 14.77
CA ASN A 186 24.51 -0.52 15.26
C ASN A 186 24.91 -1.63 14.26
N ASN A 187 24.39 -1.56 13.03
CA ASN A 187 24.67 -2.54 12.00
C ASN A 187 26.15 -2.50 11.59
N ILE A 188 26.77 -3.67 11.45
CA ILE A 188 28.09 -3.83 10.83
C ILE A 188 27.92 -4.65 9.57
N TYR A 189 28.53 -4.19 8.48
CA TYR A 189 28.44 -4.83 7.17
C TYR A 189 29.77 -5.52 6.85
N SER A 190 29.73 -6.75 6.37
CA SER A 190 30.92 -7.44 5.88
C SER A 190 31.51 -6.75 4.66
N GLN A 191 32.78 -7.00 4.38
CA GLN A 191 33.39 -6.61 3.10
C GLN A 191 32.62 -7.27 1.95
N GLY A 192 32.16 -6.48 0.98
CA GLY A 192 31.34 -6.94 -0.15
C GLY A 192 29.84 -7.11 0.15
N GLY A 193 29.39 -6.83 1.38
CA GLY A 193 27.97 -6.72 1.73
C GLY A 193 27.19 -8.03 1.81
N SER A 194 27.88 -9.17 1.91
CA SER A 194 27.26 -10.51 1.97
C SER A 194 26.62 -10.85 3.32
N THR A 195 27.02 -10.17 4.40
CA THR A 195 26.56 -10.45 5.75
C THR A 195 26.37 -9.14 6.51
N VAL A 196 25.29 -9.08 7.29
CA VAL A 196 25.00 -7.96 8.18
C VAL A 196 24.96 -8.47 9.62
N SER A 197 25.74 -7.84 10.47
CA SER A 197 25.73 -8.03 11.92
C SER A 197 24.81 -7.01 12.56
N PHE A 198 23.81 -7.50 13.29
CA PHE A 198 22.87 -6.71 14.05
C PHE A 198 23.18 -6.82 15.55
N GLU A 199 22.68 -5.89 16.34
CA GLU A 199 22.92 -5.84 17.78
C GLU A 199 21.59 -5.82 18.55
N CYS A 200 21.44 -6.77 19.48
CA CYS A 200 20.39 -6.76 20.49
C CYS A 200 20.98 -6.25 21.81
N PRO A 201 20.39 -5.23 22.46
CA PRO A 201 20.91 -4.72 23.73
C PRO A 201 20.81 -5.73 24.89
N ARG A 202 20.15 -6.87 24.69
CA ARG A 202 20.00 -7.95 25.70
C ARG A 202 20.80 -9.20 25.39
N HIS A 203 20.91 -9.58 24.13
CA HIS A 203 21.48 -10.87 23.69
C HIS A 203 22.74 -10.71 22.83
N GLY A 204 23.24 -9.48 22.66
CA GLY A 204 24.46 -9.21 21.90
C GLY A 204 24.27 -9.28 20.38
N ARG A 205 25.35 -9.58 19.67
CA ARG A 205 25.38 -9.56 18.20
C ARG A 205 24.90 -10.86 17.58
N PHE A 206 24.20 -10.73 16.47
CA PHE A 206 23.77 -11.84 15.61
C PHE A 206 23.91 -11.43 14.15
N ASN A 207 24.03 -12.41 13.24
CA ASN A 207 24.36 -12.15 11.85
C ASN A 207 23.38 -12.86 10.91
N TYR A 208 23.10 -12.23 9.76
CA TYR A 208 22.35 -12.84 8.67
C TYR A 208 23.09 -12.65 7.35
N ASN A 209 23.06 -13.68 6.51
CA ASN A 209 23.61 -13.63 5.17
C ASN A 209 22.53 -13.20 4.17
N VAL A 210 22.87 -12.29 3.26
CA VAL A 210 21.88 -11.71 2.33
C VAL A 210 21.30 -12.70 1.34
N ASP A 211 22.00 -13.80 1.04
CA ASP A 211 21.54 -14.82 0.10
C ASP A 211 20.69 -15.90 0.79
N SER A 212 21.14 -16.41 1.94
CA SER A 212 20.41 -17.49 2.65
C SER A 212 19.32 -16.97 3.57
N ASP A 213 19.45 -15.74 4.08
CA ASP A 213 18.60 -15.19 5.13
C ASP A 213 17.91 -13.89 4.71
N SER A 214 17.80 -13.59 3.41
CA SER A 214 17.14 -12.39 2.87
C SER A 214 15.78 -12.09 3.51
N HIS A 215 15.02 -13.14 3.81
CA HIS A 215 13.70 -13.11 4.45
C HIS A 215 13.68 -12.66 5.92
N ARG A 216 14.84 -12.64 6.58
CA ARG A 216 15.01 -12.13 7.94
C ARG A 216 15.20 -10.62 7.97
N PHE A 217 15.53 -10.02 6.81
CA PHE A 217 15.72 -8.58 6.71
C PHE A 217 14.37 -7.86 6.69
N GLN A 218 14.33 -6.70 7.33
CA GLN A 218 13.21 -5.78 7.37
C GLN A 218 13.69 -4.40 6.93
N PHE A 219 12.82 -3.67 6.24
CA PHE A 219 13.17 -2.37 5.65
C PHE A 219 12.18 -1.30 6.13
N ASN A 220 12.47 -0.01 5.93
CA ASN A 220 11.46 1.07 6.00
C ASN A 220 10.73 1.16 4.66
N CYS A 221 9.55 1.80 4.64
CA CYS A 221 8.70 1.86 3.44
C CYS A 221 9.48 2.28 2.19
N GLN A 222 10.30 3.33 2.32
CA GLN A 222 11.16 3.82 1.25
C GLN A 222 12.13 2.75 0.74
N LEU A 223 12.87 2.10 1.65
CA LEU A 223 13.89 1.13 1.27
C LEU A 223 13.27 -0.17 0.76
N PHE A 224 12.12 -0.57 1.28
CA PHE A 224 11.38 -1.72 0.77
C PHE A 224 10.87 -1.49 -0.65
N ASN A 225 10.33 -0.30 -0.93
CA ASN A 225 9.94 0.09 -2.28
C ASN A 225 11.13 0.05 -3.24
N LEU A 226 12.33 0.45 -2.78
CA LEU A 226 13.54 0.33 -3.60
C LEU A 226 13.93 -1.13 -3.89
N VAL A 227 13.81 -2.03 -2.90
CA VAL A 227 14.04 -3.47 -3.11
C VAL A 227 13.05 -4.02 -4.14
N ILE A 228 11.76 -3.68 -4.02
CA ILE A 228 10.72 -4.04 -4.99
C ILE A 228 11.05 -3.49 -6.38
N GLY A 229 11.34 -2.19 -6.48
CA GLY A 229 11.64 -1.54 -7.76
C GLY A 229 12.84 -2.18 -8.47
N ARG A 230 13.94 -2.42 -7.75
CA ARG A 230 15.13 -3.09 -8.33
C ARG A 230 14.87 -4.54 -8.71
N TYR A 231 13.99 -5.23 -7.99
CA TYR A 231 13.59 -6.59 -8.34
C TYR A 231 12.80 -6.61 -9.64
N TYR A 232 11.77 -5.77 -9.74
CA TYR A 232 10.88 -5.75 -10.90
C TYR A 232 11.49 -5.09 -12.14
N GLU A 233 12.48 -4.22 -11.98
CA GLU A 233 13.32 -3.74 -13.09
C GLU A 233 14.03 -4.89 -13.84
N ARG A 234 14.31 -6.00 -13.14
CA ARG A 234 15.03 -7.18 -13.66
C ARG A 234 14.10 -8.34 -14.00
N ALA A 235 12.82 -8.23 -13.67
CA ALA A 235 11.86 -9.28 -13.91
C ALA A 235 11.62 -9.47 -15.41
N SER A 236 11.49 -10.72 -15.86
CA SER A 236 11.16 -11.04 -17.25
C SER A 236 9.66 -10.95 -17.55
N TYR A 237 8.90 -10.25 -16.71
CA TYR A 237 7.46 -10.11 -16.76
C TYR A 237 7.08 -8.71 -16.27
N ASN A 238 5.86 -8.26 -16.57
CA ASN A 238 5.45 -6.90 -16.28
C ASN A 238 4.94 -6.73 -14.86
N TYR A 239 5.12 -5.52 -14.34
CA TYR A 239 4.69 -5.12 -13.01
C TYR A 239 4.02 -3.75 -13.06
N ILE A 240 2.83 -3.65 -12.47
CA ILE A 240 2.13 -2.39 -12.24
C ILE A 240 1.83 -2.31 -10.75
N GLU A 241 2.26 -1.26 -10.06
CA GLU A 241 1.84 -0.98 -8.69
C GLU A 241 0.58 -0.11 -8.69
N VAL A 242 -0.40 -0.46 -7.86
CA VAL A 242 -1.57 0.37 -7.56
C VAL A 242 -1.49 0.79 -6.11
N CYS A 243 -1.44 2.10 -5.86
CA CYS A 243 -1.37 2.65 -4.50
C CYS A 243 -2.13 3.98 -4.39
N GLY A 244 -2.18 4.55 -3.18
CA GLY A 244 -2.78 5.86 -2.96
C GLY A 244 -1.91 7.00 -3.49
N SER A 245 -2.53 8.08 -3.97
CA SER A 245 -1.81 9.31 -4.39
C SER A 245 -1.05 10.01 -3.26
N ASP A 246 -1.23 9.60 -2.00
CA ASP A 246 -0.37 10.02 -0.89
C ASP A 246 1.09 9.55 -1.02
N TYR A 247 1.34 8.57 -1.89
CA TYR A 247 2.69 8.14 -2.27
C TYR A 247 3.21 8.86 -3.53
N ALA A 248 2.40 9.66 -4.22
CA ALA A 248 2.81 10.32 -5.47
C ALA A 248 3.80 11.48 -5.24
N GLY A 249 4.30 12.05 -6.35
CA GLY A 249 5.19 13.20 -6.34
C GLY A 249 6.55 12.87 -5.75
N PHE A 250 7.04 13.75 -4.86
CA PHE A 250 8.40 13.66 -4.31
C PHE A 250 8.74 12.27 -3.74
N TRP A 251 7.77 11.59 -3.12
CA TRP A 251 8.01 10.29 -2.51
C TRP A 251 8.44 9.23 -3.54
N GLN A 252 7.59 8.84 -4.48
CA GLN A 252 7.99 7.82 -5.49
C GLN A 252 9.01 8.38 -6.49
N GLU A 253 8.88 9.64 -6.93
CA GLU A 253 9.77 10.18 -7.96
C GLU A 253 11.21 10.33 -7.47
N GLN A 254 11.41 10.90 -6.27
CA GLN A 254 12.75 11.18 -5.75
C GLN A 254 13.32 10.04 -4.90
N LEU A 255 12.47 9.28 -4.20
CA LEU A 255 12.93 8.23 -3.28
C LEU A 255 12.92 6.83 -3.91
N LEU A 256 12.23 6.64 -5.04
CA LEU A 256 12.24 5.37 -5.79
C LEU A 256 12.80 5.53 -7.20
N TRP A 257 12.09 6.21 -8.11
CA TRP A 257 12.40 6.20 -9.55
C TRP A 257 13.80 6.73 -9.87
N ARG A 258 14.29 7.72 -9.12
CA ARG A 258 15.66 8.23 -9.27
C ARG A 258 16.76 7.16 -9.10
N PHE A 259 16.47 6.05 -8.42
CA PHE A 259 17.40 4.96 -8.17
C PHE A 259 17.17 3.74 -9.05
N LEU A 260 16.26 3.85 -10.03
CA LEU A 260 15.99 2.82 -11.03
C LEU A 260 16.50 3.31 -12.39
N VAL A 261 17.06 2.39 -13.17
CA VAL A 261 17.40 2.59 -14.59
C VAL A 261 16.11 2.61 -15.42
N LYS A 262 15.14 1.77 -15.07
CA LYS A 262 13.81 1.73 -15.69
C LYS A 262 12.74 1.91 -14.60
N PRO A 263 11.95 3.00 -14.65
CA PRO A 263 10.92 3.22 -13.65
C PRO A 263 9.84 2.14 -13.74
N ILE A 264 9.38 1.65 -12.59
CA ILE A 264 8.19 0.80 -12.51
C ILE A 264 6.93 1.61 -12.81
N LEU A 265 5.93 0.98 -13.44
CA LEU A 265 4.64 1.61 -13.70
C LEU A 265 3.82 1.66 -12.41
N ILE A 266 3.38 2.86 -12.01
CA ILE A 266 2.57 3.08 -10.81
C ILE A 266 1.28 3.80 -11.20
N VAL A 267 0.15 3.29 -10.74
CA VAL A 267 -1.18 3.90 -10.89
C VAL A 267 -1.69 4.33 -9.53
N TYR A 268 -1.98 5.63 -9.40
CA TYR A 268 -2.44 6.21 -8.15
C TYR A 268 -3.97 6.28 -8.10
N THR A 269 -4.55 5.88 -6.97
CA THR A 269 -5.93 6.21 -6.64
C THR A 269 -6.06 7.66 -6.15
N PRO A 270 -7.22 8.32 -6.35
CA PRO A 270 -7.47 9.65 -5.84
C PRO A 270 -7.33 9.70 -4.31
N LEU A 271 -6.83 10.82 -3.79
CA LEU A 271 -6.71 11.02 -2.34
C LEU A 271 -8.10 11.12 -1.74
N ILE A 272 -8.39 10.29 -0.74
CA ILE A 272 -9.64 10.38 0.00
C ILE A 272 -9.47 11.41 1.12
N SER A 273 -10.17 12.53 1.00
CA SER A 273 -10.18 13.61 1.98
C SER A 273 -11.54 13.74 2.67
N ASP A 274 -11.55 14.36 3.84
CA ASP A 274 -12.77 14.85 4.46
C ASP A 274 -13.20 16.22 3.92
N TRP A 275 -14.26 16.79 4.50
CA TRP A 275 -14.81 18.09 4.11
C TRP A 275 -13.82 19.25 4.27
N SER A 276 -12.78 19.10 5.09
CA SER A 276 -11.73 20.12 5.26
C SER A 276 -10.63 20.04 4.19
N GLY A 277 -10.70 19.04 3.31
CA GLY A 277 -9.61 18.70 2.39
C GLY A 277 -8.49 17.89 3.05
N SER A 278 -8.63 17.53 4.32
CA SER A 278 -7.63 16.72 5.03
C SER A 278 -7.74 15.25 4.62
N LYS A 279 -6.60 14.61 4.34
CA LYS A 279 -6.54 13.17 4.07
C LYS A 279 -7.20 12.39 5.22
N VAL A 280 -8.11 11.49 4.87
CA VAL A 280 -8.65 10.50 5.81
C VAL A 280 -7.56 9.49 6.15
N SER A 281 -6.77 9.82 7.19
CA SER A 281 -5.62 9.04 7.63
C SER A 281 -5.97 7.99 8.68
N LYS A 282 -5.40 6.81 8.46
CA LYS A 282 -5.38 5.69 9.41
C LYS A 282 -4.80 6.01 10.77
N SER A 283 -3.76 6.86 10.82
CA SER A 283 -3.13 7.26 12.08
C SER A 283 -4.04 8.10 12.97
N LEU A 284 -5.06 8.75 12.37
CA LEU A 284 -5.93 9.68 13.07
C LEU A 284 -7.15 8.97 13.67
N TYR A 285 -7.91 8.14 12.94
CA TYR A 285 -9.14 7.54 13.51
C TYR A 285 -8.89 6.49 14.60
N LEU A 286 -7.63 6.04 14.77
CA LEU A 286 -7.21 5.22 15.90
C LEU A 286 -7.01 6.05 17.19
N GLN A 287 -7.01 7.38 17.11
CA GLN A 287 -7.05 8.29 18.25
C GLN A 287 -8.50 8.58 18.65
N GLN A 288 -8.77 8.69 19.95
CA GLN A 288 -10.14 8.72 20.50
C GLN A 288 -11.03 9.87 20.02
N THR A 289 -10.45 10.96 19.49
CA THR A 289 -11.19 12.19 19.14
C THR A 289 -11.21 12.50 17.64
N ALA A 290 -10.46 11.76 16.82
CA ALA A 290 -10.42 12.05 15.39
C ALA A 290 -11.67 11.54 14.68
N TYR A 291 -12.20 12.35 13.78
CA TYR A 291 -13.41 12.07 13.00
C TYR A 291 -14.69 11.80 13.83
N ASP A 292 -14.75 12.26 15.08
CA ASP A 292 -15.95 12.16 15.92
C ASP A 292 -17.19 12.76 15.24
N TYR A 293 -17.01 13.76 14.39
CA TYR A 293 -18.09 14.35 13.62
C TYR A 293 -18.72 13.33 12.63
N LEU A 294 -17.94 12.44 12.00
CA LEU A 294 -18.47 11.37 11.16
C LEU A 294 -19.25 10.34 11.98
N LYS A 295 -18.74 9.98 13.17
CA LYS A 295 -19.45 9.07 14.08
C LYS A 295 -20.78 9.67 14.54
N LYS A 296 -20.77 10.94 14.97
CA LYS A 296 -21.97 11.70 15.36
C LYS A 296 -22.97 11.87 14.21
N ALA A 297 -22.50 11.91 12.96
CA ALA A 297 -23.33 11.93 11.77
C ALA A 297 -23.84 10.53 11.34
N GLY A 298 -23.43 9.44 12.00
CA GLY A 298 -23.76 8.07 11.58
C GLY A 298 -23.09 7.65 10.27
N GLN A 299 -21.88 8.16 10.02
CA GLN A 299 -21.07 7.94 8.82
C GLN A 299 -19.75 7.22 9.12
N GLU A 300 -19.69 6.46 10.21
CA GLU A 300 -18.49 5.71 10.60
C GLU A 300 -18.09 4.63 9.57
N TYR A 301 -19.04 4.15 8.76
CA TYR A 301 -18.75 3.27 7.61
C TYR A 301 -17.77 3.87 6.59
N LEU A 302 -17.58 5.20 6.58
CA LEU A 302 -16.57 5.89 5.78
C LEU A 302 -15.16 5.80 6.38
N LEU A 303 -14.98 5.13 7.51
CA LEU A 303 -13.68 4.96 8.17
C LEU A 303 -13.27 3.50 8.26
N SER A 304 -14.24 2.58 8.31
CA SER A 304 -14.01 1.16 8.59
C SER A 304 -14.91 0.26 7.76
N TYR A 305 -14.30 -0.66 7.00
CA TYR A 305 -15.01 -1.69 6.26
C TYR A 305 -15.82 -2.62 7.17
N GLN A 306 -15.35 -2.89 8.39
CA GLN A 306 -16.12 -3.67 9.36
C GLN A 306 -17.45 -3.00 9.69
N VAL A 307 -17.47 -1.68 9.92
CA VAL A 307 -18.71 -0.91 10.17
C VAL A 307 -19.56 -0.84 8.91
N PHE A 308 -18.94 -0.64 7.75
CA PHE A 308 -19.61 -0.71 6.45
C PHE A 308 -20.39 -2.01 6.26
N ARG A 309 -19.81 -3.16 6.63
CA ARG A 309 -20.47 -4.48 6.61
C ARG A 309 -21.59 -4.59 7.63
N GLN A 310 -21.35 -4.18 8.87
CA GLN A 310 -22.35 -4.24 9.94
C GLN A 310 -23.61 -3.42 9.59
N GLU A 311 -23.42 -2.28 8.94
CA GLU A 311 -24.49 -1.41 8.45
C GLU A 311 -25.09 -1.87 7.10
N LYS A 312 -24.61 -3.00 6.55
CA LYS A 312 -25.07 -3.56 5.26
C LYS A 312 -25.02 -2.56 4.11
N ARG A 313 -23.99 -1.73 4.08
CA ARG A 313 -23.76 -0.78 2.98
C ARG A 313 -23.43 -1.53 1.69
N ASP A 314 -23.83 -0.96 0.56
CA ASP A 314 -23.64 -1.58 -0.75
C ASP A 314 -22.28 -1.20 -1.35
N PHE A 315 -21.34 -2.16 -1.33
CA PHE A 315 -20.00 -1.95 -1.88
C PHE A 315 -20.02 -1.70 -3.40
N THR A 316 -21.07 -2.14 -4.10
CA THR A 316 -21.17 -1.96 -5.56
C THR A 316 -21.27 -0.50 -5.97
N VAL A 317 -21.76 0.39 -5.08
CA VAL A 317 -21.79 1.83 -5.32
C VAL A 317 -20.38 2.39 -5.51
N LEU A 318 -19.45 2.02 -4.61
CA LEU A 318 -18.05 2.43 -4.73
C LEU A 318 -17.39 1.78 -5.95
N LEU A 319 -17.68 0.50 -6.22
CA LEU A 319 -17.10 -0.19 -7.37
C LEU A 319 -17.52 0.41 -8.72
N ARG A 320 -18.77 0.87 -8.86
CA ARG A 320 -19.23 1.56 -10.08
C ARG A 320 -18.46 2.85 -10.34
N GLU A 321 -18.19 3.63 -9.28
CA GLU A 321 -17.35 4.83 -9.41
C GLU A 321 -15.91 4.48 -9.83
N ILE A 322 -15.34 3.40 -9.28
CA ILE A 322 -14.00 2.93 -9.66
C ILE A 322 -13.97 2.37 -11.10
N GLU A 323 -15.03 1.69 -11.54
CA GLU A 323 -15.19 1.27 -12.94
C GLU A 323 -15.14 2.50 -13.87
N CYS A 324 -15.88 3.56 -13.53
CA CYS A 324 -15.82 4.83 -14.24
C CYS A 324 -14.43 5.47 -14.22
N TRP A 325 -13.60 5.29 -13.19
CA TRP A 325 -12.22 5.81 -13.21
C TRP A 325 -11.36 5.19 -14.31
N VAL A 326 -11.64 3.97 -14.75
CA VAL A 326 -10.87 3.32 -15.82
C VAL A 326 -11.52 3.55 -17.19
N ASP A 327 -12.85 3.51 -17.24
CA ASP A 327 -13.63 3.66 -18.48
C ASP A 327 -13.67 5.14 -18.93
N GLU A 328 -13.68 6.06 -17.97
CA GLU A 328 -13.69 7.52 -18.13
C GLU A 328 -12.50 8.14 -17.36
N PRO A 329 -11.26 7.96 -17.83
CA PRO A 329 -10.05 8.21 -17.02
C PRO A 329 -9.89 9.63 -16.50
N TYR A 330 -10.54 10.61 -17.11
CA TYR A 330 -10.57 11.97 -16.56
C TYR A 330 -11.10 12.03 -15.11
N ARG A 331 -11.92 11.06 -14.69
CA ARG A 331 -12.41 10.91 -13.32
C ARG A 331 -11.34 10.41 -12.34
N LEU A 332 -10.38 9.61 -12.82
CA LEU A 332 -9.24 9.15 -12.03
C LEU A 332 -8.27 10.30 -11.75
N PHE A 333 -8.05 11.16 -12.75
CA PHE A 333 -7.11 12.28 -12.69
C PHE A 333 -7.74 13.58 -12.16
N ARG A 334 -8.72 13.47 -11.26
CA ARG A 334 -9.31 14.63 -10.56
C ARG A 334 -8.38 15.16 -9.47
N GLY A 335 -8.32 16.49 -9.35
CA GLY A 335 -7.51 17.21 -8.36
C GLY A 335 -8.13 17.23 -6.98
#